data_AF-A0A382BB50-F1
#
_entry.id   AF-A0A382BB50-F1
#
_cell.length_a   1.000
_cell.length_b   1.000
_cell.length_c   1.000
_cell.angle_alpha   90.00
_cell.angle_beta   90.00
_cell.angle_gamma   90.00
#
_symmetry.space_group_name_H-M   'P 1'
#
loop_
_entity.id
_entity.type
_entity.pdbx_description
1 polymer ?
#
loop_
_entity_poly.entity_id
_entity_poly.type
_entity_poly.pdbx_seq_one_letter_code
_entity_poly.pdbx_strand_id
1 'polypeptide(L)'
;MIRKTIPLLFFIYSINAQIALPTFQGVHKPHTTVAESDSQTFSYTGSQQTFTVPSGVTTITIKAWGAQGGSGGFWSNSNYCGTGGKGGYSTGELSVTPGNTVYIYVGGQGESHSSCSERMRQSNPLGGGWNGGGDGDYSYSGGGGGSGYIGGVSSAET
;
A
#
# COMPACT_ATOMS: atom_id res chain seq x y z
N MET A 1 -5.54 67.39 -58.73
CA MET A 1 -6.18 66.41 -59.64
C MET A 1 -5.88 65.00 -59.16
N ILE A 2 -6.94 64.25 -58.81
CA ILE A 2 -7.17 62.79 -59.00
C ILE A 2 -6.13 61.76 -58.46
N ARG A 3 -6.59 61.01 -57.44
CA ARG A 3 -6.52 59.54 -57.15
C ARG A 3 -5.29 58.72 -57.62
N LYS A 4 -4.75 57.80 -56.80
CA LYS A 4 -5.36 56.49 -56.47
C LYS A 4 -4.74 55.86 -55.19
N THR A 5 -5.48 54.91 -54.65
CA THR A 5 -5.47 54.29 -53.31
C THR A 5 -4.74 52.94 -53.20
N ILE A 6 -4.09 52.70 -52.02
CA ILE A 6 -4.08 51.48 -51.15
C ILE A 6 -3.19 50.25 -51.57
N PRO A 7 -2.60 49.43 -50.66
CA PRO A 7 -1.65 49.63 -49.54
C PRO A 7 -0.47 48.59 -49.61
N LEU A 8 0.45 48.49 -48.64
CA LEU A 8 1.00 47.20 -48.09
C LEU A 8 2.05 47.53 -47.01
N LEU A 9 1.66 47.56 -45.74
CA LEU A 9 1.74 46.44 -44.78
C LEU A 9 3.18 46.15 -44.30
N PHE A 10 3.33 46.50 -43.02
CA PHE A 10 4.44 46.36 -42.08
C PHE A 10 5.38 45.16 -42.26
N PHE A 11 6.65 45.46 -42.00
CA PHE A 11 7.77 44.55 -41.72
C PHE A 11 7.34 43.31 -40.91
N ILE A 12 7.54 42.13 -41.49
CA ILE A 12 7.38 40.84 -40.79
C ILE A 12 8.71 40.09 -40.82
N TYR A 13 9.26 39.97 -39.61
CA TYR A 13 9.83 38.78 -38.98
C TYR A 13 11.09 38.09 -39.57
N SER A 14 12.13 38.12 -38.72
CA SER A 14 12.79 36.94 -38.15
C SER A 14 13.43 35.93 -39.11
N ILE A 15 14.74 36.13 -39.31
CA ILE A 15 15.82 35.14 -39.34
C ILE A 15 15.36 33.69 -39.54
N ASN A 16 15.60 33.18 -40.76
CA ASN A 16 15.61 31.74 -41.03
C ASN A 16 16.82 31.10 -40.33
N ALA A 17 16.60 30.55 -39.14
CA ALA A 17 17.48 29.54 -38.55
C ALA A 17 16.67 28.26 -38.39
N GLN A 18 16.71 27.40 -39.41
CA GLN A 18 16.17 26.05 -39.28
C GLN A 18 17.13 25.25 -38.40
N ILE A 19 16.84 25.19 -37.10
CA ILE A 19 17.46 24.21 -36.21
C ILE A 19 16.84 22.87 -36.59
N ALA A 20 17.60 22.05 -37.32
CA ALA A 20 17.26 20.66 -37.50
C ALA A 20 17.24 19.99 -36.12
N LEU A 21 16.05 19.78 -35.55
CA LEU A 21 15.87 18.86 -34.44
C LEU A 21 16.33 17.48 -34.92
N PRO A 22 17.25 16.80 -34.23
CA PRO A 22 17.44 15.39 -34.49
C PRO A 22 16.11 14.72 -34.19
N THR A 23 15.47 14.17 -35.21
CA THR A 23 14.34 13.28 -35.00
C THR A 23 14.89 12.07 -34.28
N PHE A 24 14.68 12.00 -32.96
CA PHE A 24 14.92 10.79 -32.21
C PHE A 24 13.86 9.79 -32.66
N GLN A 25 14.16 9.07 -33.74
CA GLN A 25 13.47 7.84 -34.12
C GLN A 25 13.83 6.81 -33.04
N GLY A 26 13.24 6.96 -31.86
CA GLY A 26 13.18 5.87 -30.91
C GLY A 26 12.48 4.75 -31.65
N VAL A 27 13.22 3.70 -32.00
CA VAL A 27 12.62 2.42 -32.37
C VAL A 27 11.70 2.10 -31.20
N HIS A 28 10.40 2.31 -31.36
CA HIS A 28 9.41 1.76 -30.46
C HIS A 28 9.44 0.27 -30.78
N LYS A 29 10.47 -0.43 -30.27
CA LYS A 29 10.36 -1.86 -30.04
C LYS A 29 9.07 -1.95 -29.25
N PRO A 30 8.03 -2.65 -29.72
CA PRO A 30 6.96 -3.00 -28.80
C PRO A 30 7.71 -3.66 -27.64
N HIS A 31 7.70 -3.01 -26.48
CA HIS A 31 8.26 -3.59 -25.29
C HIS A 31 7.25 -4.69 -24.97
N THR A 32 7.42 -5.86 -25.57
CA THR A 32 6.79 -7.08 -25.12
C THR A 32 7.51 -7.41 -23.83
N THR A 33 7.26 -6.60 -22.79
CA THR A 33 7.52 -6.99 -21.42
C THR A 33 6.62 -8.18 -21.20
N VAL A 34 7.19 -9.37 -21.34
CA VAL A 34 6.67 -10.53 -20.64
C VAL A 34 6.55 -10.06 -19.20
N ALA A 35 5.33 -9.92 -18.70
CA ALA A 35 5.10 -9.58 -17.31
C ALA A 35 5.76 -10.69 -16.50
N GLU A 36 6.95 -10.41 -15.98
CA GLU A 36 7.58 -11.31 -15.03
C GLU A 36 6.66 -11.35 -13.81
N SER A 37 6.31 -12.54 -13.36
CA SER A 37 5.56 -12.72 -12.13
C SER A 37 6.47 -12.42 -10.95
N ASP A 38 6.71 -11.14 -10.68
CA ASP A 38 7.43 -10.68 -9.50
C ASP A 38 6.48 -10.62 -8.30
N SER A 39 7.00 -10.87 -7.09
CA SER A 39 6.22 -10.86 -5.85
C SER A 39 6.84 -9.89 -4.85
N GLN A 40 6.04 -8.95 -4.36
CA GLN A 40 6.45 -8.01 -3.32
C GLN A 40 5.77 -8.34 -1.99
N THR A 41 6.54 -8.37 -0.91
CA THR A 41 6.04 -8.61 0.45
C THR A 41 6.03 -7.31 1.25
N PHE A 42 4.91 -7.05 1.92
CA PHE A 42 4.73 -5.91 2.82
C PHE A 42 4.59 -6.41 4.25
N SER A 43 5.44 -5.91 5.14
CA SER A 43 5.41 -6.20 6.58
C SER A 43 4.72 -5.08 7.35
N TYR A 44 4.28 -5.34 8.57
CA TYR A 44 3.70 -4.33 9.44
C TYR A 44 4.67 -3.18 9.73
N THR A 45 4.21 -1.94 9.52
CA THR A 45 4.99 -0.71 9.76
C THR A 45 4.34 0.24 10.78
N GLY A 46 3.17 -0.10 11.32
CA GLY A 46 2.35 0.82 12.11
C GLY A 46 1.54 1.82 11.30
N SER A 47 1.62 1.77 9.97
CA SER A 47 1.01 2.75 9.07
C SER A 47 0.69 2.17 7.68
N GLN A 48 -0.02 2.96 6.88
CA GLN A 48 -0.31 2.66 5.48
C GLN A 48 0.98 2.59 4.64
N GLN A 49 1.03 1.62 3.74
CA GLN A 49 2.04 1.48 2.69
C GLN A 49 1.39 1.57 1.31
N THR A 50 2.20 1.74 0.26
CA THR A 50 1.72 1.87 -1.12
C THR A 50 2.46 0.94 -2.08
N PHE A 51 1.73 0.51 -3.10
CA PHE A 51 2.24 -0.24 -4.25
C PHE A 51 1.74 0.41 -5.54
N THR A 52 2.64 0.70 -6.47
CA THR A 52 2.27 1.21 -7.79
C THR A 52 2.23 0.06 -8.78
N VAL A 53 1.11 -0.11 -9.46
CA VAL A 53 0.91 -1.20 -10.41
C VAL A 53 1.86 -1.03 -11.60
N PRO A 54 2.73 -2.02 -11.91
CA PRO A 54 3.64 -1.93 -13.04
C PRO A 54 2.91 -1.82 -14.38
N SER A 55 3.60 -1.31 -15.40
CA SER A 55 3.07 -1.29 -16.75
C SER A 55 2.72 -2.71 -17.24
N GLY A 56 1.58 -2.85 -17.92
CA GLY A 56 1.13 -4.14 -18.45
C GLY A 56 0.51 -5.10 -17.44
N VAL A 57 0.47 -4.76 -16.14
CA VAL A 57 -0.19 -5.58 -15.10
C VAL A 57 -1.64 -5.15 -14.93
N THR A 58 -2.58 -6.06 -15.17
CA THR A 58 -4.03 -5.82 -15.04
C THR A 58 -4.69 -6.68 -13.95
N THR A 59 -3.95 -7.60 -13.36
CA THR A 59 -4.41 -8.46 -12.26
C THR A 59 -3.24 -8.75 -11.33
N ILE A 60 -3.48 -8.69 -10.03
CA ILE A 60 -2.51 -9.09 -9.01
C ILE A 60 -3.11 -10.17 -8.11
N THR A 61 -2.30 -11.14 -7.71
CA THR A 61 -2.65 -12.11 -6.68
C THR A 61 -2.22 -11.59 -5.32
N ILE A 62 -3.17 -11.52 -4.39
CA ILE A 62 -2.96 -11.08 -3.02
C ILE A 62 -2.91 -12.32 -2.12
N LYS A 63 -1.92 -12.36 -1.25
CA LYS A 63 -1.81 -13.31 -0.16
C LYS A 63 -1.64 -12.52 1.13
N ALA A 64 -2.54 -12.71 2.08
CA ALA A 64 -2.54 -12.00 3.34
C ALA A 64 -2.46 -12.99 4.50
N TRP A 65 -1.61 -12.67 5.47
CA TRP A 65 -1.51 -13.36 6.74
C TRP A 65 -1.86 -12.36 7.85
N GLY A 66 -2.88 -12.69 8.64
CA GLY A 66 -3.26 -11.89 9.80
C GLY A 66 -2.17 -11.92 10.87
N ALA A 67 -2.10 -10.86 11.67
CA ALA A 67 -1.20 -10.83 12.81
C ALA A 67 -1.69 -11.77 13.92
N GLN A 68 -0.75 -12.24 14.75
CA GLN A 68 -1.12 -12.96 15.96
C GLN A 68 -1.73 -12.01 16.99
N GLY A 69 -2.57 -12.54 17.88
CA GLY A 69 -2.98 -11.84 19.08
C GLY A 69 -1.84 -11.65 20.08
N GLY A 70 -2.08 -10.81 21.07
CA GLY A 70 -1.23 -10.63 22.23
C GLY A 70 -1.22 -11.85 23.13
N SER A 71 -0.05 -12.13 23.72
CA SER A 71 0.10 -13.19 24.71
C SER A 71 -0.39 -12.73 26.09
N GLY A 72 -1.01 -13.66 26.81
CA GLY A 72 -1.39 -13.49 28.20
C GLY A 72 -0.21 -13.60 29.16
N GLY A 73 -0.36 -13.06 30.38
CA GLY A 73 0.46 -13.40 31.54
C GLY A 73 -0.03 -14.68 32.24
N PHE A 74 0.14 -14.78 33.56
CA PHE A 74 -0.37 -15.90 34.36
C PHE A 74 -1.59 -15.51 35.21
N TRP A 75 -2.52 -16.45 35.40
CA TRP A 75 -3.73 -16.26 36.23
C TRP A 75 -3.56 -16.63 37.71
N SER A 76 -2.75 -17.64 38.02
CA SER A 76 -2.56 -18.21 39.38
C SER A 76 -1.10 -18.58 39.61
N ASN A 77 -0.74 -19.33 40.65
CA ASN A 77 0.64 -19.76 40.98
C ASN A 77 1.27 -20.73 39.95
N SER A 78 0.78 -20.69 38.71
CA SER A 78 1.14 -21.52 37.59
C SER A 78 1.82 -20.63 36.55
N ASN A 79 3.06 -20.94 36.16
CA ASN A 79 3.81 -20.20 35.13
C ASN A 79 3.28 -20.46 33.70
N TYR A 80 2.02 -20.86 33.55
CA TYR A 80 1.38 -21.10 32.27
C TYR A 80 0.68 -19.82 31.78
N CYS A 81 1.16 -19.34 30.64
CA CYS A 81 0.65 -18.19 29.92
C CYS A 81 0.04 -18.64 28.59
N GLY A 82 -1.08 -18.03 28.21
CA GLY A 82 -1.67 -18.25 26.90
C GLY A 82 -0.88 -17.52 25.82
N THR A 83 -0.43 -18.23 24.77
CA THR A 83 0.06 -17.56 23.57
C THR A 83 -1.13 -17.00 22.79
N GLY A 84 -0.97 -15.79 22.25
CA GLY A 84 -2.01 -15.19 21.40
C GLY A 84 -2.35 -16.07 20.20
N GLY A 85 -3.62 -16.07 19.80
CA GLY A 85 -4.11 -16.82 18.64
C GLY A 85 -3.35 -16.42 17.37
N LYS A 86 -3.04 -17.39 16.50
CA LYS A 86 -2.39 -17.12 15.21
C LYS A 86 -3.40 -16.48 14.26
N GLY A 87 -2.92 -15.56 13.42
CA GLY A 87 -3.74 -14.92 12.41
C GLY A 87 -4.11 -15.86 11.26
N GLY A 88 -5.21 -15.55 10.59
CA GLY A 88 -5.71 -16.32 9.44
C GLY A 88 -4.91 -16.06 8.16
N TYR A 89 -5.01 -17.00 7.21
CA TYR A 89 -4.53 -16.82 5.84
C TYR A 89 -5.70 -16.56 4.90
N SER A 90 -5.55 -15.61 4.00
CA SER A 90 -6.49 -15.38 2.91
C SER A 90 -5.75 -15.09 1.60
N THR A 91 -6.40 -15.41 0.48
CA THR A 91 -5.88 -15.11 -0.85
C THR A 91 -7.01 -14.75 -1.80
N GLY A 92 -6.70 -13.94 -2.79
CA GLY A 92 -7.63 -13.53 -3.82
C GLY A 92 -6.92 -12.81 -4.95
N GLU A 93 -7.64 -12.61 -6.05
CA GLU A 93 -7.17 -11.82 -7.18
C GLU A 93 -7.86 -10.45 -7.17
N LEU A 94 -7.09 -9.42 -7.51
CA LEU A 94 -7.59 -8.07 -7.66
C LEU A 94 -7.30 -7.59 -9.08
N SER A 95 -8.36 -7.21 -9.80
CA SER A 95 -8.21 -6.48 -11.06
C SER A 95 -7.67 -5.08 -10.77
N VAL A 96 -6.63 -4.69 -11.50
CA VAL A 96 -5.92 -3.42 -11.34
C VAL A 96 -5.71 -2.73 -12.68
N THR A 97 -5.42 -1.44 -12.64
CA THR A 97 -5.01 -0.68 -13.82
C THR A 97 -3.53 -0.35 -13.71
N PRO A 98 -2.73 -0.54 -14.79
CA PRO A 98 -1.34 -0.11 -14.81
C PRO A 98 -1.17 1.35 -14.39
N GLY A 99 -0.18 1.63 -13.54
CA GLY A 99 0.10 2.97 -13.02
C GLY A 99 -0.75 3.38 -11.81
N ASN A 100 -1.82 2.66 -11.46
CA ASN A 100 -2.62 2.99 -10.28
C ASN A 100 -1.85 2.69 -8.99
N THR A 101 -2.19 3.44 -7.94
CA THR A 101 -1.68 3.18 -6.59
C THR A 101 -2.66 2.32 -5.82
N VAL A 102 -2.14 1.25 -5.24
CA VAL A 102 -2.82 0.35 -4.31
C VAL A 102 -2.34 0.65 -2.90
N TYR A 103 -3.26 0.89 -1.97
CA TYR A 103 -2.92 1.09 -0.56
C TYR A 103 -2.98 -0.21 0.23
N ILE A 104 -1.97 -0.40 1.07
CA ILE A 104 -1.71 -1.65 1.78
C ILE A 104 -1.64 -1.35 3.26
N TYR A 105 -2.41 -2.11 4.03
CA TYR A 105 -2.51 -1.98 5.48
C TYR A 105 -2.29 -3.35 6.10
N VAL A 106 -1.09 -3.60 6.59
CA VAL A 106 -0.70 -4.89 7.19
C VAL A 106 -1.03 -4.89 8.67
N GLY A 107 -1.86 -5.81 9.15
CA GLY A 107 -2.24 -5.89 10.57
C GLY A 107 -1.05 -6.03 11.52
N GLY A 108 -1.15 -5.40 12.69
CA GLY A 108 -0.17 -5.50 13.77
C GLY A 108 -0.60 -6.49 14.85
N GLN A 109 0.35 -7.07 15.58
CA GLN A 109 0.04 -7.91 16.74
C GLN A 109 -0.64 -7.07 17.84
N GLY A 110 -1.62 -7.66 18.55
CA GLY A 110 -2.22 -7.06 19.74
C GLY A 110 -1.28 -7.05 20.95
N GLU A 111 -1.50 -6.13 21.88
CA GLU A 111 -0.63 -5.96 23.05
C GLU A 111 -0.58 -7.23 23.90
N SER A 112 0.63 -7.55 24.37
CA SER A 112 0.93 -8.72 25.18
C SER A 112 1.37 -8.29 26.57
N HIS A 113 1.18 -9.17 27.55
CA HIS A 113 1.96 -9.06 28.79
C HIS A 113 3.46 -9.23 28.48
N SER A 114 4.29 -8.55 29.28
CA SER A 114 5.75 -8.50 29.10
C SER A 114 6.42 -9.86 29.28
N SER A 115 5.81 -10.75 30.06
CA SER A 115 6.30 -12.11 30.27
C SER A 115 5.22 -13.03 30.83
N CYS A 116 5.48 -14.33 30.77
CA CYS A 116 4.68 -15.36 31.44
C CYS A 116 4.80 -15.34 32.97
N SER A 117 5.67 -14.49 33.52
CA SER A 117 5.84 -14.22 34.94
C SER A 117 5.11 -12.94 35.37
N GLU A 118 4.37 -12.31 34.47
CA GLU A 118 3.52 -11.18 34.79
C GLU A 118 2.15 -11.68 35.25
N ARG A 119 1.78 -11.35 36.48
CA ARG A 119 0.46 -11.72 37.01
C ARG A 119 -0.59 -10.88 36.33
N MET A 120 -1.54 -11.52 35.66
CA MET A 120 -2.73 -10.88 35.14
C MET A 120 -3.58 -10.43 36.34
N ARG A 121 -3.49 -9.16 36.76
CA ARG A 121 -4.26 -8.58 37.86
C ARG A 121 -5.05 -7.43 37.31
N GLN A 122 -6.38 -7.60 37.15
CA GLN A 122 -7.36 -6.56 36.81
C GLN A 122 -6.73 -5.27 36.28
N SER A 123 -6.05 -5.42 35.16
CA SER A 123 -5.23 -4.41 34.53
C SER A 123 -6.08 -3.72 33.48
N ASN A 124 -5.66 -2.54 33.04
CA ASN A 124 -6.31 -1.94 31.87
C ASN A 124 -6.28 -2.96 30.71
N PRO A 125 -7.34 -3.03 29.90
CA PRO A 125 -7.37 -3.80 28.67
C PRO A 125 -6.09 -3.59 27.87
N LEU A 126 -5.43 -4.69 27.51
CA LEU A 126 -4.33 -4.66 26.54
C LEU A 126 -4.93 -4.34 25.17
N GLY A 127 -4.36 -3.35 24.49
CA GLY A 127 -4.88 -2.85 23.22
C GLY A 127 -4.88 -3.92 22.13
N GLY A 128 -5.91 -3.89 21.28
CA GLY A 128 -5.96 -4.67 20.05
C GLY A 128 -4.82 -4.34 19.09
N GLY A 129 -4.64 -5.20 18.11
CA GLY A 129 -3.66 -5.02 17.04
C GLY A 129 -3.97 -3.80 16.18
N TRP A 130 -2.95 -3.32 15.47
CA TRP A 130 -3.18 -2.29 14.45
C TRP A 130 -3.98 -2.89 13.29
N ASN A 131 -4.92 -2.11 12.74
CA ASN A 131 -5.80 -2.53 11.65
C ASN A 131 -6.74 -3.70 12.01
N GLY A 132 -7.31 -3.62 13.21
CA GLY A 132 -8.33 -4.53 13.71
C GLY A 132 -7.83 -5.39 14.88
N GLY A 133 -8.71 -6.25 15.39
CA GLY A 133 -8.49 -6.95 16.65
C GLY A 133 -9.09 -6.15 17.80
N GLY A 134 -9.91 -6.82 18.61
CA GLY A 134 -10.51 -6.22 19.80
C GLY A 134 -9.50 -6.11 20.92
N ASP A 135 -9.67 -5.12 21.79
CA ASP A 135 -8.93 -5.06 23.05
C ASP A 135 -9.17 -6.34 23.87
N GLY A 136 -8.21 -6.69 24.71
CA GLY A 136 -8.39 -7.74 25.70
C GLY A 136 -9.50 -7.38 26.70
N ASP A 137 -10.04 -8.37 27.40
CA ASP A 137 -10.92 -8.08 28.54
C ASP A 137 -10.08 -7.51 29.71
N TYR A 138 -10.71 -6.68 30.57
CA TYR A 138 -10.25 -6.40 31.94
C TYR A 138 -9.92 -7.68 32.73
N SER A 139 -10.47 -8.78 32.24
CA SER A 139 -10.30 -10.12 32.72
C SER A 139 -9.36 -10.95 31.82
N TYR A 140 -8.07 -10.60 31.76
CA TYR A 140 -6.99 -11.60 31.66
C TYR A 140 -6.66 -12.15 30.25
N SER A 141 -6.92 -11.40 29.17
CA SER A 141 -6.50 -11.77 27.80
C SER A 141 -5.60 -10.71 27.15
N GLY A 142 -4.66 -11.14 26.29
CA GLY A 142 -3.97 -10.22 25.38
C GLY A 142 -4.94 -9.65 24.33
N GLY A 143 -4.56 -8.53 23.70
CA GLY A 143 -5.37 -7.93 22.63
C GLY A 143 -5.45 -8.81 21.39
N GLY A 144 -6.56 -8.77 20.65
CA GLY A 144 -6.71 -9.49 19.39
C GLY A 144 -5.72 -9.01 18.33
N GLY A 145 -5.31 -9.89 17.41
CA GLY A 145 -4.41 -9.51 16.31
C GLY A 145 -5.12 -8.71 15.22
N GLY A 146 -4.38 -7.82 14.57
CA GLY A 146 -4.83 -7.06 13.41
C GLY A 146 -4.98 -7.91 12.16
N SER A 147 -5.95 -7.53 11.33
CA SER A 147 -6.13 -8.12 10.00
C SER A 147 -5.41 -7.27 8.95
N GLY A 148 -4.87 -7.91 7.91
CA GLY A 148 -4.36 -7.18 6.75
C GLY A 148 -5.49 -6.87 5.77
N TYR A 149 -5.52 -5.66 5.22
CA TYR A 149 -6.38 -5.34 4.08
C TYR A 149 -5.59 -4.61 2.99
N ILE A 150 -5.96 -4.87 1.75
CA ILE A 150 -5.53 -4.09 0.58
C ILE A 150 -6.78 -3.38 0.08
N GLY A 151 -6.77 -2.05 0.11
CA GLY A 151 -7.98 -1.26 -0.11
C GLY A 151 -7.68 0.06 -0.79
N GLY A 152 -8.46 0.39 -1.81
CA GLY A 152 -8.32 1.62 -2.58
C GLY A 152 -7.37 1.48 -3.76
N VAL A 153 -7.92 1.60 -4.96
CA VAL A 153 -7.17 1.82 -6.19
C VAL A 153 -7.46 3.26 -6.59
N SER A 154 -6.53 4.17 -6.35
CA SER A 154 -6.66 5.54 -6.87
C SER A 154 -6.01 5.59 -8.26
N SER A 155 -6.81 5.96 -9.25
CA SER A 155 -6.30 6.40 -10.55
C SER A 155 -5.68 7.78 -10.32
N ALA A 156 -4.36 7.88 -10.46
CA ALA A 156 -3.70 9.17 -10.51
C ALA A 156 -4.01 9.80 -11.88
N GLU A 157 -5.19 10.40 -12.02
CA GLU A 157 -5.42 11.35 -13.11
C GLU A 157 -4.84 12.70 -12.64
N THR A 158 -3.76 13.13 -13.28
CA THR A 158 -3.24 14.50 -13.24
C THR A 158 -3.18 15.03 -14.66
#